data_AF-A0A3D0CZ14-F1
#
_entry.id   AF-A0A3D0CZ14-F1
#
_cell.length_a   1.000
_cell.length_b   1.000
_cell.length_c   1.000
_cell.angle_alpha   90.00
_cell.angle_beta   90.00
_cell.angle_gamma   90.00
#
_symmetry.space_group_name_H-M   'P 1'
#
loop_
_entity.id
_entity.type
_entity.pdbx_description
1 polymer ?
#
loop_
_entity_poly.entity_id
_entity_poly.type
_entity_poly.pdbx_seq_one_letter_code
_entity_poly.pdbx_strand_id
1 'polypeptide(L)'
;MSDARTAPVPSRRDRLYDPHHISRKEAGARAGGRGPRRSIIFLFLWLVTTLWSVWQLLQGQHGFDTPAALPALLALLGCTMGLLWWLPGPVVEAVPGSHRTGRVRFLVLALAVVIGLVLLRLLVGRPLLFALPGLALLVLAAARVPLRRQQLLYALGLALLAGVAGLGAGWISFVSPTVWASLQVTLVLTGLLAGWGVLARTGLLRAGVGRSRFLSEGAASAASGFALGIVLGTPWALCNVLLGAANEEQWVQAWWQPLIAVQPGIAEEAWGRVLLVPLLFLMLRRTARVRIALHAAVLILAYWFAYLHTSGSFDAISTLLIGTLYVLPITYLWLRQGLEVAIGFHFWIDLVKFAAAYLLNTGLWGAGLL
;
A
#
# COMPACT_ATOMS: atom_id res chain seq x y z
N MET A 1 -61.95 -0.31 -16.68
CA MET A 1 -61.36 -1.00 -15.50
C MET A 1 -59.89 -1.25 -15.83
N SER A 2 -59.01 -0.46 -15.23
CA SER A 2 -57.57 -0.43 -15.49
C SER A 2 -56.86 -0.88 -14.23
N ASP A 3 -56.30 -2.09 -14.25
CA ASP A 3 -55.54 -2.66 -13.15
C ASP A 3 -54.22 -1.91 -12.96
N ALA A 4 -54.19 -1.07 -11.93
CA ALA A 4 -52.97 -0.45 -11.42
C ALA A 4 -52.06 -1.53 -10.82
N ARG A 5 -51.10 -2.02 -11.61
CA ARG A 5 -50.03 -2.89 -11.11
C ARG A 5 -49.15 -2.09 -10.16
N THR A 6 -49.31 -2.36 -8.87
CA THR A 6 -48.45 -1.87 -7.80
C THR A 6 -47.03 -2.39 -8.03
N ALA A 7 -46.10 -1.47 -8.28
CA ALA A 7 -44.68 -1.80 -8.41
C ALA A 7 -44.19 -2.44 -7.09
N PRO A 8 -43.38 -3.51 -7.16
CA PRO A 8 -42.89 -4.19 -5.98
C PRO A 8 -42.04 -3.24 -5.14
N VAL A 9 -42.41 -3.08 -3.87
CA VAL A 9 -41.65 -2.29 -2.90
C VAL A 9 -40.25 -2.91 -2.77
N PRO A 10 -39.16 -2.17 -3.08
CA PRO A 10 -37.82 -2.72 -3.02
C PRO A 10 -37.50 -3.16 -1.60
N SER A 11 -36.95 -4.38 -1.51
CA SER A 11 -36.68 -5.04 -0.24
C SER A 11 -35.75 -4.18 0.62
N ARG A 12 -35.93 -4.23 1.94
CA ARG A 12 -35.11 -3.46 2.91
C ARG A 12 -33.61 -3.80 2.82
N ARG A 13 -33.25 -4.92 2.18
CA ARG A 13 -31.85 -5.31 1.92
C ARG A 13 -31.21 -4.54 0.77
N ASP A 14 -31.98 -4.07 -0.21
CA ASP A 14 -31.43 -3.39 -1.40
C ASP A 14 -31.10 -1.91 -1.11
N ARG A 15 -31.77 -1.29 -0.13
CA ARG A 15 -31.53 0.12 0.25
C ARG A 15 -30.24 0.38 1.04
N LEU A 16 -29.57 -0.66 1.56
CA LEU A 16 -28.35 -0.51 2.35
C LEU A 16 -27.09 -0.28 1.50
N TYR A 17 -27.23 -0.26 0.18
CA TYR A 17 -26.15 -0.07 -0.78
C TYR A 17 -26.62 0.70 -2.02
N ASP A 18 -27.34 1.80 -1.84
CA ASP A 18 -27.46 2.78 -2.93
C ASP A 18 -26.23 3.72 -2.89
N PRO A 19 -25.20 3.52 -3.73
CA PRO A 19 -24.02 4.38 -3.76
C PRO A 19 -24.32 5.79 -4.25
N HIS A 20 -25.49 6.04 -4.87
CA HIS A 20 -25.86 7.36 -5.40
C HIS A 20 -26.47 8.28 -4.34
N HIS A 21 -26.89 7.76 -3.19
CA HIS A 21 -27.51 8.57 -2.13
C HIS A 21 -26.51 9.15 -1.11
N ILE A 22 -25.20 8.86 -1.24
CA ILE A 22 -24.13 9.60 -0.55
C ILE A 22 -23.98 10.96 -1.26
N SER A 23 -24.85 11.87 -0.83
CA SER A 23 -25.10 13.21 -1.32
C SER A 23 -23.84 14.04 -1.60
N ARG A 24 -23.88 14.84 -2.68
CA ARG A 24 -22.92 15.93 -2.99
C ARG A 24 -22.58 16.82 -1.79
N LYS A 25 -23.44 16.92 -0.76
CA LYS A 25 -23.14 17.65 0.49
C LYS A 25 -21.98 17.05 1.28
N GLU A 26 -21.83 15.72 1.32
CA GLU A 26 -20.68 15.09 1.98
C GLU A 26 -19.38 15.25 1.18
N ALA A 27 -19.47 15.26 -0.16
CA ALA A 27 -18.32 15.53 -1.01
C ALA A 27 -17.76 16.95 -0.75
N GLY A 28 -18.63 17.94 -0.54
CA GLY A 28 -18.24 19.29 -0.13
C GLY A 28 -17.62 19.37 1.27
N ALA A 29 -18.16 18.64 2.25
CA ALA A 29 -17.58 18.57 3.60
C ALA A 29 -16.21 17.87 3.64
N ARG A 30 -15.98 16.87 2.76
CA ARG A 30 -14.68 16.19 2.60
C ARG A 30 -13.62 17.08 1.93
N ALA A 31 -14.03 18.02 1.07
CA ALA A 31 -13.14 19.01 0.47
C ALA A 31 -12.65 20.08 1.48
N GLY A 32 -13.44 20.39 2.51
CA GLY A 32 -13.14 21.42 3.51
C GLY A 32 -11.96 21.13 4.46
N GLY A 33 -11.38 19.92 4.42
CA GLY A 33 -10.28 19.52 5.32
C GLY A 33 -8.87 19.89 4.84
N ARG A 34 -8.69 20.29 3.57
CA ARG A 34 -7.38 20.63 3.01
C ARG A 34 -7.23 22.13 2.93
N GLY A 35 -6.76 22.75 4.00
CA GLY A 35 -6.39 24.17 3.96
C GLY A 35 -5.34 24.42 2.87
N PRO A 36 -5.47 25.50 2.06
CA PRO A 36 -4.57 25.79 0.95
C PRO A 36 -3.09 25.80 1.38
N ARG A 37 -2.82 26.25 2.60
CA ARG A 37 -1.48 26.24 3.21
C ARG A 37 -0.83 24.85 3.26
N ARG A 38 -1.58 23.79 3.61
CA ARG A 38 -1.01 22.42 3.71
C ARG A 38 -0.63 21.89 2.33
N SER A 39 -1.47 22.14 1.34
CA SER A 39 -1.21 21.78 -0.06
C SER A 39 0.01 22.51 -0.60
N ILE A 40 0.11 23.82 -0.37
CA ILE A 40 1.27 24.62 -0.82
C ILE A 40 2.56 24.10 -0.20
N ILE A 41 2.58 23.84 1.11
CA ILE A 41 3.79 23.33 1.79
C ILE A 41 4.19 21.95 1.24
N PHE A 42 3.24 21.03 1.09
CA PHE A 42 3.55 19.71 0.52
C PHE A 42 4.05 19.81 -0.91
N LEU A 43 3.40 20.60 -1.77
CA LEU A 43 3.81 20.78 -3.17
C LEU A 43 5.18 21.43 -3.29
N PHE A 44 5.50 22.40 -2.42
CA PHE A 44 6.82 23.00 -2.36
C PHE A 44 7.90 21.98 -2.00
N LEU A 45 7.69 21.22 -0.91
CA LEU A 45 8.61 20.15 -0.51
C LEU A 45 8.78 19.11 -1.62
N TRP A 46 7.68 18.64 -2.20
CA TRP A 46 7.67 17.68 -3.30
C TRP A 46 8.48 18.19 -4.50
N LEU A 47 8.27 19.45 -4.91
CA LEU A 47 8.93 20.04 -6.08
C LEU A 47 10.42 20.20 -5.84
N VAL A 48 10.81 20.78 -4.69
CA VAL A 48 12.21 20.99 -4.34
C VAL A 48 12.96 19.65 -4.24
N THR A 49 12.39 18.66 -3.55
CA THR A 49 13.01 17.33 -3.44
C THR A 49 13.13 16.66 -4.80
N THR A 50 12.12 16.78 -5.67
CA THR A 50 12.16 16.20 -7.02
C THR A 50 13.26 16.85 -7.87
N LEU A 51 13.26 18.18 -7.98
CA LEU A 51 14.24 18.92 -8.79
C LEU A 51 15.67 18.70 -8.29
N TRP A 52 15.87 18.76 -6.98
CA TRP A 52 17.17 18.48 -6.38
C TRP A 52 17.60 17.03 -6.63
N SER A 53 16.70 16.06 -6.54
CA SER A 53 17.06 14.66 -6.78
C SER A 53 17.42 14.38 -8.23
N VAL A 54 16.69 14.97 -9.19
CA VAL A 54 17.05 14.92 -10.61
C VAL A 54 18.43 15.51 -10.83
N TRP A 55 18.71 16.69 -10.26
CA TRP A 55 20.02 17.32 -10.36
C TRP A 55 21.13 16.41 -9.84
N GLN A 56 20.97 15.82 -8.66
CA GLN A 56 21.98 14.92 -8.08
C GLN A 56 22.21 13.65 -8.93
N LEU A 57 21.14 13.06 -9.49
CA LEU A 57 21.25 11.91 -10.38
C LEU A 57 22.02 12.27 -11.67
N LEU A 58 21.79 13.46 -12.22
CA LEU A 58 22.54 13.98 -13.37
C LEU A 58 24.02 14.22 -13.04
N GLN A 59 24.35 14.55 -11.79
CA GLN A 59 25.73 14.63 -11.28
C GLN A 59 26.35 13.25 -10.98
N GLY A 60 25.74 12.16 -11.44
CA GLY A 60 26.23 10.80 -11.23
C GLY A 60 26.15 10.34 -9.77
N GLN A 61 25.36 10.98 -8.92
CA GLN A 61 25.16 10.53 -7.54
C GLN A 61 24.09 9.43 -7.53
N HIS A 62 24.45 8.20 -7.21
CA HIS A 62 23.51 7.06 -7.19
C HIS A 62 23.99 5.96 -6.23
N GLY A 63 24.58 6.35 -5.10
CA GLY A 63 25.12 5.44 -4.09
C GLY A 63 24.91 5.97 -2.67
N PHE A 64 24.74 5.06 -1.72
CA PHE A 64 24.51 5.41 -0.31
C PHE A 64 25.70 6.11 0.35
N ASP A 65 26.92 5.85 -0.14
CA ASP A 65 28.16 6.46 0.37
C ASP A 65 28.45 7.85 -0.22
N THR A 66 27.53 8.38 -1.03
CA THR A 66 27.70 9.71 -1.62
C THR A 66 27.33 10.83 -0.64
N PRO A 67 27.90 12.04 -0.79
CA PRO A 67 27.47 13.21 -0.03
C PRO A 67 25.97 13.56 -0.19
N ALA A 68 25.31 13.03 -1.24
CA ALA A 68 23.90 13.24 -1.50
C ALA A 68 22.98 12.40 -0.60
N ALA A 69 23.45 11.31 0.01
CA ALA A 69 22.59 10.37 0.72
C ALA A 69 21.87 10.99 1.93
N LEU A 70 22.61 11.66 2.83
CA LEU A 70 22.00 12.28 4.01
C LEU A 70 21.00 13.40 3.64
N PRO A 71 21.31 14.36 2.74
CA PRO A 71 20.33 15.32 2.25
C PRO A 71 19.09 14.67 1.62
N ALA A 72 19.24 13.57 0.86
CA ALA A 72 18.12 12.83 0.28
C ALA A 72 17.21 12.24 1.35
N LEU A 73 17.77 11.64 2.40
CA LEU A 73 17.01 11.11 3.54
C LEU A 73 16.21 12.21 4.26
N LEU A 74 16.83 13.36 4.52
CA LEU A 74 16.17 14.50 5.17
C LEU A 74 15.06 15.09 4.28
N ALA A 75 15.31 15.21 2.98
CA ALA A 75 14.33 15.67 2.01
C ALA A 75 13.13 14.71 1.90
N LEU A 76 13.37 13.39 1.86
CA LEU A 76 12.32 12.37 1.90
C LEU A 76 11.53 12.38 3.20
N LEU A 77 12.19 12.57 4.33
CA LEU A 77 11.51 12.69 5.62
C LEU A 77 10.58 13.91 5.62
N GLY A 78 11.07 15.06 5.13
CA GLY A 78 10.26 16.26 4.93
C GLY A 78 9.05 16.01 4.01
N CYS A 79 9.27 15.38 2.85
CA CYS A 79 8.20 14.99 1.93
C CYS A 79 7.19 14.04 2.58
N THR A 80 7.64 13.07 3.38
CA THR A 80 6.79 12.12 4.10
C THR A 80 5.93 12.84 5.13
N MET A 81 6.53 13.70 5.96
CA MET A 81 5.78 14.51 6.93
C MET A 81 4.78 15.43 6.23
N GLY A 82 5.19 16.09 5.15
CA GLY A 82 4.34 16.94 4.32
C GLY A 82 3.16 16.17 3.73
N LEU A 83 3.38 14.98 3.18
CA LEU A 83 2.35 14.11 2.63
C LEU A 83 1.35 13.69 3.72
N LEU A 84 1.84 13.19 4.86
CA LEU A 84 0.97 12.75 5.97
C LEU A 84 0.11 13.89 6.52
N TRP A 85 0.65 15.12 6.52
CA TRP A 85 -0.05 16.32 6.94
C TRP A 85 -1.07 16.83 5.90
N TRP A 86 -0.73 16.73 4.61
CA TRP A 86 -1.60 17.10 3.49
C TRP A 86 -2.79 16.15 3.34
N LEU A 87 -2.57 14.86 3.55
CA LEU A 87 -3.61 13.86 3.43
C LEU A 87 -4.72 14.11 4.48
N PRO A 88 -6.00 14.03 4.11
CA PRO A 88 -7.09 14.21 5.07
C PRO A 88 -7.10 13.06 6.09
N GLY A 89 -7.45 13.33 7.35
CA GLY A 89 -7.63 12.26 8.33
C GLY A 89 -8.79 11.34 7.89
N PRO A 90 -8.73 10.02 8.17
CA PRO A 90 -9.86 9.14 7.86
C PRO A 90 -11.07 9.57 8.70
N VAL A 91 -12.23 9.72 8.05
CA VAL A 91 -13.50 10.02 8.73
C VAL A 91 -14.04 8.72 9.30
N VAL A 92 -13.40 8.23 10.35
CA VAL A 92 -13.92 7.08 11.08
C VAL A 92 -14.80 7.63 12.19
N GLU A 93 -16.11 7.63 11.93
CA GLU A 93 -17.09 8.01 12.94
C GLU A 93 -16.87 7.19 14.21
N ALA A 94 -17.04 7.85 15.35
CA ALA A 94 -17.04 7.16 16.63
C ALA A 94 -18.24 6.20 16.64
N VAL A 95 -17.96 4.90 16.48
CA VAL A 95 -19.00 3.88 16.59
C VAL A 95 -19.60 3.97 18.00
N PRO A 96 -20.94 4.14 18.14
CA PRO A 96 -21.59 4.15 19.44
C PRO A 96 -21.18 2.90 20.25
N GLY A 97 -20.74 3.11 21.50
CA GLY A 97 -20.19 2.03 22.32
C GLY A 97 -18.68 1.78 22.16
N SER A 98 -17.93 2.66 21.48
CA SER A 98 -16.47 2.53 21.42
C SER A 98 -15.88 2.53 22.83
N HIS A 99 -15.25 1.42 23.22
CA HIS A 99 -14.60 1.30 24.52
C HIS A 99 -13.56 2.42 24.73
N ARG A 100 -13.44 2.92 25.97
CA ARG A 100 -12.27 3.73 26.34
C ARG A 100 -11.02 2.86 26.15
N THR A 101 -9.97 3.43 25.56
CA THR A 101 -8.72 2.71 25.36
C THR A 101 -8.10 2.33 26.70
N GLY A 102 -8.03 1.04 26.99
CA GLY A 102 -7.35 0.52 28.17
C GLY A 102 -5.85 0.54 27.93
N ARG A 103 -5.17 1.63 28.31
CA ARG A 103 -3.75 1.90 27.96
C ARG A 103 -2.83 0.69 28.15
N VAL A 104 -2.90 0.05 29.32
CA VAL A 104 -2.07 -1.12 29.65
C VAL A 104 -2.42 -2.33 28.77
N ARG A 105 -3.70 -2.71 28.69
CA ARG A 105 -4.14 -3.85 27.87
C ARG A 105 -3.81 -3.67 26.40
N PHE A 106 -3.99 -2.44 25.90
CA PHE A 106 -3.64 -2.09 24.53
C PHE A 106 -2.13 -2.18 24.28
N LEU A 107 -1.31 -1.63 25.18
CA LEU A 107 0.15 -1.70 25.07
C LEU A 107 0.65 -3.15 25.10
N VAL A 108 0.15 -3.96 26.04
CA VAL A 108 0.50 -5.39 26.13
C VAL A 108 0.11 -6.13 24.85
N LEU A 109 -1.10 -5.91 24.33
CA LEU A 109 -1.53 -6.55 23.09
C LEU A 109 -0.70 -6.09 21.88
N ALA A 110 -0.43 -4.79 21.77
CA ALA A 110 0.39 -4.25 20.69
C ALA A 110 1.82 -4.81 20.73
N LEU A 111 2.43 -4.88 21.91
CA LEU A 111 3.76 -5.48 22.10
C LEU A 111 3.75 -6.97 21.79
N ALA A 112 2.74 -7.71 22.26
CA ALA A 112 2.59 -9.14 21.95
C ALA A 112 2.45 -9.39 20.44
N VAL A 113 1.72 -8.53 19.72
CA VAL A 113 1.63 -8.59 18.25
C VAL A 113 2.99 -8.32 17.61
N VAL A 114 3.72 -7.28 18.04
CA VAL A 114 5.06 -6.97 17.50
C VAL A 114 6.01 -8.13 17.70
N ILE A 115 6.09 -8.66 18.93
CA ILE A 115 6.93 -9.81 19.27
C ILE A 115 6.52 -11.02 18.43
N GLY A 116 5.22 -11.32 18.34
CA GLY A 116 4.71 -12.44 17.56
C GLY A 116 5.07 -12.34 16.08
N LEU A 117 4.97 -11.14 15.48
CA LEU A 117 5.34 -10.89 14.09
C LEU A 117 6.86 -11.02 13.86
N VAL A 118 7.69 -10.56 14.80
CA VAL A 118 9.15 -10.73 14.75
C VAL A 118 9.51 -12.21 14.84
N LEU A 119 8.97 -12.94 15.82
CA LEU A 119 9.19 -14.37 15.98
C LEU A 119 8.72 -15.15 14.75
N LEU A 120 7.56 -14.80 14.18
CA LEU A 120 7.04 -15.42 12.97
C LEU A 120 8.03 -15.28 11.79
N ARG A 121 8.64 -14.10 11.61
CA ARG A 121 9.68 -13.91 10.59
C ARG A 121 10.92 -14.74 10.91
N LEU A 122 11.40 -14.72 12.14
CA LEU A 122 12.63 -15.42 12.55
C LEU A 122 12.50 -16.95 12.41
N LEU A 123 11.34 -17.50 12.74
CA LEU A 123 11.09 -18.95 12.72
C LEU A 123 10.76 -19.48 11.32
N VAL A 124 10.00 -18.72 10.52
CA VAL A 124 9.49 -19.19 9.22
C VAL A 124 10.32 -18.67 8.06
N GLY A 125 10.90 -17.46 8.17
CA GLY A 125 11.68 -16.83 7.11
C GLY A 125 10.87 -16.51 5.85
N ARG A 126 11.53 -16.63 4.68
CA ARG A 126 10.92 -16.38 3.36
C ARG A 126 9.68 -17.25 3.05
N PRO A 127 9.60 -18.53 3.49
CA PRO A 127 8.39 -19.34 3.37
C PRO A 127 7.11 -18.73 3.97
N LEU A 128 7.20 -17.67 4.79
CA LEU A 128 6.04 -17.02 5.40
C LEU A 128 4.97 -16.61 4.37
N LEU A 129 5.39 -16.19 3.17
CA LEU A 129 4.45 -15.77 2.11
C LEU A 129 3.53 -16.92 1.65
N PHE A 130 3.95 -18.19 1.79
CA PHE A 130 3.13 -19.35 1.44
C PHE A 130 2.00 -19.61 2.46
N ALA A 131 2.16 -19.14 3.70
CA ALA A 131 1.12 -19.30 4.74
C ALA A 131 -0.01 -18.27 4.60
N LEU A 132 0.28 -17.10 4.01
CA LEU A 132 -0.67 -15.99 3.91
C LEU A 132 -1.94 -16.33 3.09
N PRO A 133 -1.89 -17.05 1.95
CA PRO A 133 -3.08 -17.46 1.24
C PRO A 133 -3.97 -18.39 2.07
N GLY A 134 -3.37 -19.32 2.82
CA GLY A 134 -4.09 -20.19 3.74
C GLY A 134 -4.81 -19.40 4.84
N LEU A 135 -4.10 -18.45 5.47
CA LEU A 135 -4.70 -17.53 6.44
C LEU A 135 -5.85 -16.72 5.83
N ALA A 136 -5.67 -16.18 4.61
CA ALA A 136 -6.70 -15.41 3.93
C ALA A 136 -7.96 -16.24 3.62
N LEU A 137 -7.80 -17.51 3.21
CA LEU A 137 -8.91 -18.44 3.02
C LEU A 137 -9.64 -18.74 4.33
N LEU A 138 -8.92 -18.96 5.43
CA LEU A 138 -9.51 -19.13 6.76
C LEU A 138 -10.31 -17.89 7.18
N VAL A 139 -9.77 -16.69 6.93
CA VAL A 139 -10.47 -15.42 7.19
C VAL A 139 -11.73 -15.32 6.33
N LEU A 140 -11.68 -15.66 5.04
CA LEU A 140 -12.87 -15.66 4.17
C LEU A 140 -13.95 -16.62 4.67
N ALA A 141 -13.57 -17.85 5.02
CA ALA A 141 -14.48 -18.86 5.54
C ALA A 141 -15.11 -18.43 6.86
N ALA A 142 -14.31 -17.95 7.82
CA ALA A 142 -14.79 -17.47 9.12
C ALA A 142 -15.63 -16.19 8.99
N ALA A 143 -15.25 -15.31 8.06
CA ALA A 143 -15.93 -14.05 7.87
C ALA A 143 -17.25 -14.17 7.09
N ARG A 144 -17.51 -15.29 6.39
CA ARG A 144 -18.72 -15.53 5.58
C ARG A 144 -19.09 -14.31 4.73
N VAL A 145 -18.09 -13.71 4.09
CA VAL A 145 -18.22 -12.42 3.42
C VAL A 145 -19.04 -12.62 2.14
N PRO A 146 -20.13 -11.86 1.93
CA PRO A 146 -20.82 -11.88 0.64
C PRO A 146 -19.92 -11.21 -0.40
N LEU A 147 -19.30 -12.01 -1.27
CA LEU A 147 -18.44 -11.53 -2.35
C LEU A 147 -19.30 -11.15 -3.55
N ARG A 148 -19.15 -9.92 -4.04
CA ARG A 148 -19.78 -9.50 -5.30
C ARG A 148 -18.97 -10.02 -6.48
N ARG A 149 -19.64 -10.39 -7.58
CA ARG A 149 -18.99 -10.82 -8.83
C ARG A 149 -17.93 -9.83 -9.30
N GLN A 150 -18.21 -8.53 -9.21
CA GLN A 150 -17.26 -7.47 -9.59
C GLN A 150 -15.98 -7.48 -8.74
N GLN A 151 -16.08 -7.73 -7.43
CA GLN A 151 -14.91 -7.84 -6.54
C GLN A 151 -14.05 -9.05 -6.92
N LEU A 152 -14.69 -10.19 -7.18
CA LEU A 152 -14.01 -11.41 -7.60
C LEU A 152 -13.28 -11.21 -8.93
N LEU A 153 -13.96 -10.67 -9.95
CA LEU A 153 -13.36 -10.44 -11.26
C LEU A 153 -12.21 -9.44 -11.20
N TYR A 154 -12.36 -8.35 -10.43
CA TYR A 154 -11.30 -7.37 -10.27
C TYR A 154 -10.08 -7.93 -9.51
N ALA A 155 -10.30 -8.64 -8.40
CA ALA A 155 -9.23 -9.31 -7.68
C ALA A 155 -8.52 -10.37 -8.53
N LEU A 156 -9.28 -11.13 -9.32
CA LEU A 156 -8.72 -12.10 -10.26
C LEU A 156 -7.88 -11.42 -11.35
N GLY A 157 -8.34 -10.30 -11.91
CA GLY A 157 -7.57 -9.54 -12.90
C GLY A 157 -6.23 -9.05 -12.34
N LEU A 158 -6.22 -8.46 -11.15
CA LEU A 158 -4.99 -8.04 -10.47
C LEU A 158 -4.09 -9.24 -10.12
N ALA A 159 -4.67 -10.35 -9.68
CA ALA A 159 -3.93 -11.56 -9.35
C ALA A 159 -3.24 -12.18 -10.57
N LEU A 160 -3.94 -12.26 -11.71
CA LEU A 160 -3.35 -12.74 -12.96
C LEU A 160 -2.26 -11.81 -13.46
N LEU A 161 -2.45 -10.48 -13.39
CA LEU A 161 -1.43 -9.51 -13.76
C LEU A 161 -0.17 -9.65 -12.90
N ALA A 162 -0.31 -9.77 -11.58
CA ALA A 162 0.80 -10.01 -10.67
C ALA A 162 1.47 -11.37 -10.91
N GLY A 163 0.69 -12.42 -11.20
CA GLY A 163 1.21 -13.74 -11.55
C GLY A 163 2.05 -13.74 -12.82
N VAL A 164 1.53 -13.15 -13.91
CA VAL A 164 2.23 -13.06 -15.19
C VAL A 164 3.51 -12.23 -15.06
N ALA A 165 3.45 -11.06 -14.42
CA ALA A 165 4.65 -10.26 -14.17
C ALA A 165 5.65 -11.01 -13.27
N GLY A 166 5.16 -11.79 -12.30
CA GLY A 166 5.97 -12.63 -11.43
C GLY A 166 6.80 -13.70 -12.15
N LEU A 167 6.42 -14.12 -13.36
CA LEU A 167 7.25 -15.04 -14.16
C LEU A 167 8.62 -14.43 -14.52
N GLY A 168 8.70 -13.10 -14.58
CA GLY A 168 9.93 -12.38 -14.88
C GLY A 168 10.77 -12.00 -13.65
N ALA A 169 10.31 -12.30 -12.43
CA ALA A 169 10.90 -11.82 -11.19
C ALA A 169 12.26 -12.47 -10.88
N GLY A 170 13.31 -12.04 -11.58
CA GLY A 170 14.67 -12.61 -11.51
C GLY A 170 15.34 -12.49 -10.14
N TRP A 171 14.84 -11.63 -9.25
CA TRP A 171 15.31 -11.52 -7.87
C TRP A 171 14.85 -12.67 -6.96
N ILE A 172 13.89 -13.49 -7.42
CA ILE A 172 13.38 -14.65 -6.67
C ILE A 172 14.14 -15.90 -7.08
N SER A 173 15.13 -16.29 -6.27
CA SER A 173 16.00 -17.44 -6.55
C SER A 173 15.67 -18.71 -5.77
N PHE A 174 14.79 -18.64 -4.77
CA PHE A 174 14.53 -19.75 -3.83
C PHE A 174 13.35 -20.66 -4.24
N VAL A 175 12.62 -20.32 -5.29
CA VAL A 175 11.55 -21.13 -5.90
C VAL A 175 11.53 -20.91 -7.41
N SER A 176 10.96 -21.85 -8.16
CA SER A 176 10.84 -21.68 -9.61
C SER A 176 9.90 -20.52 -9.97
N PRO A 177 10.09 -19.86 -11.12
CA PRO A 177 9.22 -18.77 -11.57
C PRO A 177 7.73 -19.15 -11.62
N THR A 178 7.42 -20.38 -12.04
CA THR A 178 6.04 -20.89 -12.09
C THR A 178 5.41 -21.01 -10.70
N VAL A 179 6.19 -21.49 -9.71
CA VAL A 179 5.72 -21.58 -8.32
C VAL A 179 5.53 -20.17 -7.74
N TRP A 180 6.45 -19.25 -8.01
CA TRP A 180 6.31 -17.85 -7.60
C TRP A 180 5.06 -17.20 -8.21
N ALA A 181 4.87 -17.32 -9.53
CA ALA A 181 3.68 -16.79 -10.22
C ALA A 181 2.37 -17.37 -9.64
N SER A 182 2.33 -18.67 -9.39
CA SER A 182 1.16 -19.34 -8.78
C SER A 182 0.89 -18.84 -7.36
N LEU A 183 1.95 -18.62 -6.58
CA LEU A 183 1.85 -17.99 -5.27
C LEU A 183 1.28 -16.57 -5.39
N GLN A 184 1.76 -15.76 -6.33
CA GLN A 184 1.27 -14.39 -6.54
C GLN A 184 -0.23 -14.36 -6.86
N VAL A 185 -0.69 -15.22 -7.76
CA VAL A 185 -2.13 -15.32 -8.09
C VAL A 185 -2.94 -15.63 -6.83
N THR A 186 -2.54 -16.66 -6.09
CA THR A 186 -3.29 -17.10 -4.91
C THR A 186 -3.25 -16.06 -3.80
N LEU A 187 -2.09 -15.46 -3.54
CA LEU A 187 -1.86 -14.46 -2.52
C LEU A 187 -2.64 -13.16 -2.78
N VAL A 188 -2.59 -12.64 -4.00
CA VAL A 188 -3.33 -11.42 -4.37
C VAL A 188 -4.84 -11.66 -4.32
N LEU A 189 -5.31 -12.75 -4.95
CA LEU A 189 -6.74 -13.05 -5.03
C LEU A 189 -7.34 -13.21 -3.62
N THR A 190 -6.76 -14.10 -2.81
CA THR A 190 -7.29 -14.38 -1.47
C THR A 190 -7.09 -13.20 -0.52
N GLY A 191 -5.94 -12.52 -0.59
CA GLY A 191 -5.63 -11.35 0.24
C GLY A 191 -6.60 -10.19 0.02
N LEU A 192 -6.88 -9.83 -1.24
CA LEU A 192 -7.83 -8.77 -1.57
C LEU A 192 -9.26 -9.11 -1.09
N LEU A 193 -9.73 -10.31 -1.38
CA LEU A 193 -11.10 -10.73 -1.02
C LEU A 193 -11.27 -10.81 0.50
N ALA A 194 -10.32 -11.42 1.21
CA ALA A 194 -10.34 -11.52 2.67
C ALA A 194 -10.26 -10.13 3.32
N GLY A 195 -9.32 -9.30 2.87
CA GLY A 195 -9.10 -7.96 3.36
C GLY A 195 -10.31 -7.04 3.18
N TRP A 196 -10.87 -6.97 1.97
CA TRP A 196 -12.12 -6.23 1.73
C TRP A 196 -13.29 -6.79 2.53
N GLY A 197 -13.35 -8.10 2.73
CA GLY A 197 -14.36 -8.72 3.58
C GLY A 197 -14.28 -8.26 5.03
N VAL A 198 -13.08 -8.22 5.60
CA VAL A 198 -12.85 -7.67 6.94
C VAL A 198 -13.20 -6.18 7.00
N LEU A 199 -12.73 -5.38 6.04
CA LEU A 199 -13.02 -3.95 5.98
C LEU A 199 -14.53 -3.68 5.85
N ALA A 200 -15.26 -4.49 5.09
CA ALA A 200 -16.71 -4.40 4.95
C ALA A 200 -17.42 -4.70 6.27
N ARG A 201 -17.07 -5.82 6.92
CA ARG A 201 -17.69 -6.24 8.19
C ARG A 201 -17.41 -5.28 9.34
N THR A 202 -16.26 -4.61 9.31
CA THR A 202 -15.87 -3.64 10.33
C THR A 202 -16.42 -2.23 10.07
N GLY A 203 -17.08 -2.00 8.93
CA GLY A 203 -17.58 -0.69 8.52
C GLY A 203 -16.51 0.27 7.98
N LEU A 204 -15.23 -0.15 7.95
CA LEU A 204 -14.13 0.67 7.46
C LEU A 204 -14.26 1.03 5.98
N LEU A 205 -14.78 0.11 5.13
CA LEU A 205 -15.06 0.45 3.72
C LEU A 205 -16.10 1.57 3.58
N ARG A 206 -17.14 1.58 4.43
CA ARG A 206 -18.16 2.65 4.42
C ARG A 206 -17.58 3.99 4.87
N ALA A 207 -16.64 3.95 5.81
CA ALA A 207 -15.84 5.10 6.22
C ALA A 207 -14.79 5.54 5.16
N GLY A 208 -14.74 4.88 4.00
CA GLY A 208 -13.83 5.18 2.90
C GLY A 208 -12.40 4.66 3.10
N VAL A 209 -12.14 3.87 4.14
CA VAL A 209 -10.81 3.35 4.47
C VAL A 209 -10.47 2.15 3.61
N GLY A 210 -9.35 2.20 2.90
CA GLY A 210 -8.80 1.06 2.15
C GLY A 210 -9.66 0.58 0.97
N ARG A 211 -10.51 1.47 0.43
CA ARG A 211 -11.37 1.19 -0.72
C ARG A 211 -10.57 1.00 -2.01
N SER A 212 -11.13 0.24 -2.95
CA SER A 212 -10.71 0.28 -4.36
C SER A 212 -11.53 1.33 -5.10
N ARG A 213 -10.84 2.25 -5.77
CA ARG A 213 -11.46 3.27 -6.63
C ARG A 213 -12.13 2.62 -7.84
N PHE A 214 -11.59 1.52 -8.36
CA PHE A 214 -12.24 0.76 -9.44
C PHE A 214 -13.62 0.27 -9.01
N LEU A 215 -13.69 -0.34 -7.82
CA LEU A 215 -14.93 -0.92 -7.31
C LEU A 215 -15.95 0.13 -6.85
N SER A 216 -15.51 1.31 -6.40
CA SER A 216 -16.41 2.36 -5.89
C SER A 216 -16.76 3.46 -6.88
N GLU A 217 -15.85 3.76 -7.81
CA GLU A 217 -15.91 4.94 -8.69
C GLU A 217 -15.65 4.61 -10.17
N GLY A 218 -15.30 3.35 -10.50
CA GLY A 218 -15.08 2.89 -11.87
C GLY A 218 -13.65 3.02 -12.40
N ALA A 219 -13.44 2.54 -13.62
CA ALA A 219 -12.12 2.38 -14.24
C ALA A 219 -11.36 3.70 -14.44
N ALA A 220 -12.05 4.77 -14.87
CA ALA A 220 -11.43 6.08 -15.05
C ALA A 220 -10.84 6.62 -13.73
N SER A 221 -11.60 6.52 -12.63
CA SER A 221 -11.13 6.96 -11.31
C SER A 221 -9.98 6.08 -10.79
N ALA A 222 -9.99 4.78 -11.09
CA ALA A 222 -8.89 3.88 -10.79
C ALA A 222 -7.61 4.29 -11.54
N ALA A 223 -7.70 4.56 -12.84
CA ALA A 223 -6.57 5.00 -13.66
C ALA A 223 -6.03 6.36 -13.20
N SER A 224 -6.89 7.35 -12.96
CA SER A 224 -6.48 8.64 -12.39
C SER A 224 -5.86 8.48 -11.01
N GLY A 225 -6.35 7.55 -10.19
CA GLY A 225 -5.76 7.22 -8.90
C GLY A 225 -4.37 6.64 -9.04
N PHE A 226 -4.18 5.67 -9.93
CA PHE A 226 -2.88 5.08 -10.23
C PHE A 226 -1.88 6.13 -10.73
N ALA A 227 -2.27 6.98 -11.67
CA ALA A 227 -1.45 8.09 -12.15
C ALA A 227 -1.11 9.10 -11.05
N LEU A 228 -2.07 9.42 -10.16
CA LEU A 228 -1.80 10.23 -8.98
C LEU A 228 -0.76 9.57 -8.06
N GLY A 229 -0.85 8.26 -7.87
CA GLY A 229 0.15 7.47 -7.13
C GLY A 229 1.55 7.64 -7.69
N ILE A 230 1.71 7.51 -9.01
CA ILE A 230 2.97 7.74 -9.74
C ILE A 230 3.50 9.15 -9.45
N VAL A 231 2.70 10.18 -9.68
CA VAL A 231 3.11 11.59 -9.49
C VAL A 231 3.53 11.83 -8.04
N LEU A 232 2.74 11.35 -7.07
CA LEU A 232 3.09 11.49 -5.66
C LEU A 232 4.38 10.73 -5.31
N GLY A 233 4.62 9.57 -5.91
CA GLY A 233 5.80 8.73 -5.67
C GLY A 233 7.11 9.26 -6.22
N THR A 234 7.10 10.24 -7.13
CA THR A 234 8.31 10.70 -7.84
C THR A 234 9.50 11.03 -6.95
N PRO A 235 9.41 11.87 -5.89
CA PRO A 235 10.58 12.16 -5.06
C PRO A 235 11.10 10.91 -4.35
N TRP A 236 10.21 9.99 -3.91
CA TRP A 236 10.61 8.70 -3.34
C TRP A 236 11.33 7.82 -4.34
N ALA A 237 10.81 7.72 -5.56
CA ALA A 237 11.40 6.92 -6.62
C ALA A 237 12.82 7.40 -7.00
N LEU A 238 13.00 8.71 -7.14
CA LEU A 238 14.32 9.30 -7.45
C LEU A 238 15.30 9.16 -6.29
N CYS A 239 14.87 9.46 -5.06
CA CYS A 239 15.73 9.29 -3.90
C CYS A 239 16.08 7.82 -3.64
N ASN A 240 15.21 6.86 -4.00
CA ASN A 240 15.55 5.43 -3.91
C ASN A 240 16.77 5.09 -4.78
N VAL A 241 16.84 5.65 -5.99
CA VAL A 241 18.02 5.52 -6.87
C VAL A 241 19.23 6.26 -6.29
N LEU A 242 19.05 7.50 -5.79
CA LEU A 242 20.15 8.25 -5.13
C LEU A 242 20.78 7.49 -3.98
N LEU A 243 19.95 6.79 -3.20
CA LEU A 243 20.36 5.98 -2.05
C LEU A 243 20.95 4.62 -2.47
N GLY A 244 21.15 4.39 -3.76
CA GLY A 244 21.86 3.22 -4.28
C GLY A 244 21.01 1.98 -4.50
N ALA A 245 19.68 2.06 -4.37
CA ALA A 245 18.82 0.87 -4.50
C ALA A 245 18.93 0.19 -5.88
N ALA A 246 19.30 0.94 -6.93
CA ALA A 246 19.50 0.38 -8.27
C ALA A 246 20.76 -0.50 -8.38
N ASN A 247 21.78 -0.30 -7.53
CA ASN A 247 23.05 -1.03 -7.60
C ASN A 247 22.90 -2.50 -7.17
N GLU A 248 21.84 -2.83 -6.44
CA GLU A 248 21.57 -4.18 -5.94
C GLU A 248 20.78 -5.04 -6.96
N GLU A 249 20.32 -4.45 -8.06
CA GLU A 249 19.34 -5.06 -8.98
C GLU A 249 20.03 -5.63 -10.24
N GLN A 250 21.03 -6.48 -10.05
CA GLN A 250 21.85 -7.06 -11.13
C GLN A 250 21.07 -7.97 -12.10
N TRP A 251 19.87 -8.43 -11.71
CA TRP A 251 19.03 -9.28 -12.55
C TRP A 251 18.34 -8.50 -13.71
N VAL A 252 18.36 -7.16 -13.66
CA VAL A 252 17.72 -6.30 -14.68
C VAL A 252 18.67 -6.06 -15.86
N GLN A 253 18.57 -6.90 -16.88
CA GLN A 253 19.40 -6.94 -18.09
C GLN A 253 18.64 -6.62 -19.39
N ALA A 254 17.30 -6.53 -19.35
CA ALA A 254 16.46 -6.28 -20.52
C ALA A 254 15.49 -5.10 -20.29
N TRP A 255 15.22 -4.33 -21.36
CA TRP A 255 14.42 -3.10 -21.31
C TRP A 255 12.99 -3.30 -20.78
N TRP A 256 12.44 -4.51 -20.88
CA TRP A 256 11.08 -4.83 -20.42
C TRP A 256 11.03 -5.20 -18.93
N GLN A 257 12.15 -5.61 -18.33
CA GLN A 257 12.17 -6.08 -16.94
C GLN A 257 11.75 -5.03 -15.89
N PRO A 258 12.02 -3.71 -16.07
CA PRO A 258 11.46 -2.69 -15.19
C PRO A 258 9.93 -2.75 -15.05
N LEU A 259 9.21 -3.18 -16.09
CA LEU A 259 7.75 -3.32 -16.05
C LEU A 259 7.28 -4.38 -15.06
N ILE A 260 8.16 -5.31 -14.65
CA ILE A 260 7.86 -6.32 -13.63
C ILE A 260 7.57 -5.67 -12.26
N ALA A 261 7.96 -4.41 -12.02
CA ALA A 261 7.61 -3.62 -10.84
C ALA A 261 6.10 -3.63 -10.52
N VAL A 262 5.24 -3.90 -11.50
CA VAL A 262 3.79 -4.05 -11.27
C VAL A 262 3.46 -5.23 -10.34
N GLN A 263 4.28 -6.28 -10.33
CA GLN A 263 4.09 -7.45 -9.47
C GLN A 263 4.20 -7.11 -7.98
N PRO A 264 5.34 -6.61 -7.45
CA PRO A 264 5.42 -6.23 -6.04
C PRO A 264 4.40 -5.11 -5.72
N GLY A 265 4.23 -4.13 -6.62
CA GLY A 265 3.24 -3.06 -6.47
C GLY A 265 1.80 -3.54 -6.29
N ILE A 266 1.39 -4.68 -6.87
CA ILE A 266 0.06 -5.28 -6.63
C ILE A 266 0.10 -6.20 -5.43
N ALA A 267 1.08 -7.12 -5.39
CA ALA A 267 1.12 -8.18 -4.40
C ALA A 267 1.27 -7.66 -2.98
N GLU A 268 2.24 -6.79 -2.75
CA GLU A 268 2.56 -6.25 -1.44
C GLU A 268 1.49 -5.32 -0.89
N GLU A 269 0.73 -4.67 -1.78
CA GLU A 269 -0.46 -3.91 -1.41
C GLU A 269 -1.64 -4.82 -1.05
N ALA A 270 -1.82 -5.92 -1.78
CA ALA A 270 -2.86 -6.90 -1.50
C ALA A 270 -2.66 -7.60 -0.15
N TRP A 271 -1.49 -8.21 0.08
CA TRP A 271 -1.26 -8.96 1.32
C TRP A 271 -0.84 -8.05 2.48
N GLY A 272 0.01 -7.05 2.24
CA GLY A 272 0.44 -6.14 3.28
C GLY A 272 -0.71 -5.24 3.73
N ARG A 273 -1.21 -4.40 2.82
CA ARG A 273 -2.13 -3.32 3.20
C ARG A 273 -3.57 -3.82 3.30
N VAL A 274 -4.08 -4.47 2.25
CA VAL A 274 -5.50 -4.87 2.18
C VAL A 274 -5.80 -6.02 3.14
N LEU A 275 -4.92 -7.00 3.31
CA LEU A 275 -5.15 -8.14 4.23
C LEU A 275 -4.65 -7.87 5.66
N LEU A 276 -3.35 -7.58 5.86
CA LEU A 276 -2.79 -7.59 7.22
C LEU A 276 -3.20 -6.37 8.06
N VAL A 277 -3.30 -5.15 7.50
CA VAL A 277 -3.77 -3.99 8.29
C VAL A 277 -5.15 -4.24 8.90
N PRO A 278 -6.18 -4.71 8.15
CA PRO A 278 -7.49 -4.98 8.74
C PRO A 278 -7.50 -6.10 9.77
N LEU A 279 -6.65 -7.12 9.62
CA LEU A 279 -6.52 -8.19 10.61
C LEU A 279 -5.90 -7.68 11.92
N LEU A 280 -4.81 -6.92 11.83
CA LEU A 280 -4.22 -6.27 13.01
C LEU A 280 -5.20 -5.31 13.67
N PHE A 281 -5.94 -4.54 12.86
CA PHE A 281 -7.02 -3.68 13.36
C PHE A 281 -8.09 -4.46 14.13
N LEU A 282 -8.54 -5.61 13.61
CA LEU A 282 -9.53 -6.49 14.29
C LEU A 282 -9.04 -6.97 15.66
N MET A 283 -7.75 -7.28 15.79
CA MET A 283 -7.15 -7.66 17.06
C MET A 283 -7.10 -6.47 18.03
N LEU A 284 -6.54 -5.35 17.59
CA LEU A 284 -6.26 -4.17 18.42
C LEU A 284 -7.53 -3.43 18.86
N ARG A 285 -8.57 -3.40 18.01
CA ARG A 285 -9.84 -2.70 18.31
C ARG A 285 -10.60 -3.27 19.51
N ARG A 286 -10.22 -4.46 20.00
CA ARG A 286 -10.78 -5.06 21.22
C ARG A 286 -10.37 -4.29 22.49
N THR A 287 -9.29 -3.52 22.43
CA THR A 287 -8.70 -2.83 23.60
C THR A 287 -8.56 -1.33 23.44
N ALA A 288 -8.89 -0.79 22.26
CA ALA A 288 -8.70 0.62 21.92
C ALA A 288 -9.84 1.18 21.07
N ARG A 289 -9.99 2.51 21.12
CA ARG A 289 -10.81 3.27 20.17
C ARG A 289 -10.37 2.97 18.73
N VAL A 290 -11.33 2.95 17.81
CA VAL A 290 -11.13 2.59 16.39
C VAL A 290 -9.95 3.34 15.76
N ARG A 291 -9.86 4.66 15.96
CA ARG A 291 -8.77 5.48 15.44
C ARG A 291 -7.40 5.01 15.96
N ILE A 292 -7.27 4.76 17.26
CA ILE A 292 -6.00 4.33 17.87
C ILE A 292 -5.61 2.94 17.39
N ALA A 293 -6.56 2.01 17.36
CA ALA A 293 -6.34 0.65 16.86
C ALA A 293 -5.88 0.64 15.39
N LEU A 294 -6.50 1.47 14.54
CA LEU A 294 -6.13 1.57 13.13
C LEU A 294 -4.73 2.18 12.94
N HIS A 295 -4.39 3.25 13.68
CA HIS A 295 -3.05 3.85 13.60
C HIS A 295 -1.98 2.88 14.08
N ALA A 296 -2.24 2.12 15.16
CA ALA A 296 -1.30 1.12 15.62
C ALA A 296 -1.16 -0.06 14.66
N ALA A 297 -2.25 -0.53 14.04
CA ALA A 297 -2.18 -1.56 12.99
C ALA A 297 -1.29 -1.11 11.82
N VAL A 298 -1.43 0.16 11.40
CA VAL A 298 -0.61 0.77 10.35
C VAL A 298 0.85 0.85 10.75
N LEU A 299 1.16 1.36 11.96
CA LEU A 299 2.54 1.50 12.42
C LEU A 299 3.22 0.14 12.60
N ILE A 300 2.57 -0.79 13.29
CA ILE A 300 3.10 -2.14 13.52
C ILE A 300 3.37 -2.83 12.18
N LEU A 301 2.41 -2.79 11.26
CA LEU A 301 2.62 -3.40 9.95
C LEU A 301 3.73 -2.69 9.19
N ALA A 302 3.77 -1.35 9.17
CA ALA A 302 4.73 -0.61 8.38
C ALA A 302 6.17 -0.96 8.76
N TYR A 303 6.47 -1.00 10.06
CA TYR A 303 7.80 -1.35 10.54
C TYR A 303 8.09 -2.85 10.47
N TRP A 304 7.09 -3.72 10.64
CA TRP A 304 7.30 -5.15 10.43
C TRP A 304 7.56 -5.49 8.95
N PHE A 305 6.85 -4.83 8.04
CA PHE A 305 7.04 -4.97 6.59
C PHE A 305 8.41 -4.45 6.16
N ALA A 306 8.83 -3.30 6.71
CA ALA A 306 10.19 -2.79 6.54
C ALA A 306 11.24 -3.76 7.07
N TYR A 307 10.99 -4.37 8.23
CA TYR A 307 11.86 -5.40 8.77
C TYR A 307 11.99 -6.55 7.76
N LEU A 308 10.91 -7.03 7.12
CA LEU A 308 10.99 -8.09 6.09
C LEU A 308 12.01 -7.85 4.97
N HIS A 309 12.33 -6.59 4.67
CA HIS A 309 13.27 -6.17 3.63
C HIS A 309 14.74 -6.09 4.11
N THR A 310 15.01 -6.26 5.41
CA THR A 310 16.39 -6.34 5.92
C THR A 310 16.98 -7.73 5.70
N SER A 311 18.30 -7.87 5.81
CA SER A 311 19.04 -9.15 5.68
C SER A 311 18.72 -10.21 6.75
N GLY A 312 17.77 -9.94 7.65
CA GLY A 312 17.33 -10.87 8.71
C GLY A 312 18.03 -10.62 10.04
N SER A 313 19.21 -9.98 10.05
CA SER A 313 19.70 -9.32 11.26
C SER A 313 18.76 -8.16 11.62
N PHE A 314 18.61 -7.90 12.92
CA PHE A 314 17.81 -6.76 13.39
C PHE A 314 18.55 -5.45 13.08
N ASP A 315 18.49 -5.03 11.82
CA ASP A 315 18.94 -3.73 11.39
C ASP A 315 17.84 -2.70 11.68
N ALA A 316 17.90 -2.15 12.89
CA ALA A 316 16.95 -1.16 13.37
C ALA A 316 16.96 0.10 12.51
N ILE A 317 18.12 0.51 11.99
CA ILE A 317 18.28 1.74 11.21
C ILE A 317 17.58 1.57 9.86
N SER A 318 17.91 0.52 9.11
CA SER A 318 17.25 0.25 7.83
C SER A 318 15.76 0.01 8.01
N THR A 319 15.34 -0.69 9.07
CA THR A 319 13.92 -0.88 9.38
C THR A 319 13.20 0.46 9.62
N LEU A 320 13.81 1.37 10.37
CA LEU A 320 13.25 2.70 10.64
C LEU A 320 13.19 3.55 9.37
N LEU A 321 14.24 3.52 8.54
CA LEU A 321 14.29 4.25 7.28
C LEU A 321 13.25 3.73 6.28
N ILE A 322 13.25 2.43 5.99
CA ILE A 322 12.30 1.80 5.06
C ILE A 322 10.86 2.00 5.56
N GLY A 323 10.61 1.74 6.84
CA GLY A 323 9.29 1.85 7.45
C GLY A 323 8.74 3.26 7.38
N THR A 324 9.56 4.25 7.75
CA THR A 324 9.14 5.66 7.82
C THR A 324 9.04 6.28 6.43
N LEU A 325 10.06 6.09 5.59
CA LEU A 325 10.19 6.81 4.32
C LEU A 325 9.40 6.15 3.19
N TYR A 326 9.19 4.83 3.20
CA TYR A 326 8.54 4.14 2.08
C TYR A 326 7.21 3.47 2.48
N VAL A 327 7.21 2.64 3.52
CA VAL A 327 6.02 1.83 3.84
C VAL A 327 4.88 2.67 4.42
N LEU A 328 5.21 3.61 5.32
CA LEU A 328 4.22 4.48 5.97
C LEU A 328 3.46 5.38 4.99
N PRO A 329 4.11 6.15 4.09
CA PRO A 329 3.38 6.99 3.13
C PRO A 329 2.48 6.17 2.21
N ILE A 330 2.95 5.02 1.70
CA ILE A 330 2.14 4.10 0.89
C ILE A 330 0.90 3.64 1.66
N THR A 331 1.08 3.21 2.91
CA THR A 331 -0.02 2.71 3.73
C THR A 331 -1.06 3.81 3.99
N TYR A 332 -0.64 5.05 4.25
CA TYR A 332 -1.58 6.16 4.42
C TYR A 332 -2.24 6.61 3.12
N LEU A 333 -1.56 6.50 1.97
CA LEU A 333 -2.18 6.70 0.65
C LEU A 333 -3.26 5.65 0.39
N TRP A 334 -2.99 4.37 0.67
CA TRP A 334 -4.00 3.32 0.59
C TRP A 334 -5.21 3.61 1.48
N LEU A 335 -4.99 3.95 2.75
CA LEU A 335 -6.05 4.24 3.71
C LEU A 335 -6.95 5.39 3.26
N ARG A 336 -6.39 6.42 2.59
CA ARG A 336 -7.06 7.72 2.39
C ARG A 336 -7.43 8.04 0.94
N GLN A 337 -6.73 7.45 -0.03
CA GLN A 337 -6.93 7.68 -1.46
C GLN A 337 -7.34 6.42 -2.24
N GLY A 338 -7.11 5.24 -1.66
CA GLY A 338 -7.54 3.95 -2.18
C GLY A 338 -6.39 3.09 -2.71
N LEU A 339 -6.72 1.84 -3.05
CA LEU A 339 -5.77 0.82 -3.50
C LEU A 339 -4.94 1.25 -4.70
N GLU A 340 -5.57 1.79 -5.74
CA GLU A 340 -4.90 2.07 -7.00
C GLU A 340 -3.85 3.19 -6.88
N VAL A 341 -4.06 4.14 -5.96
CA VAL A 341 -3.07 5.19 -5.64
C VAL A 341 -1.85 4.59 -4.95
N ALA A 342 -2.06 3.64 -4.03
CA ALA A 342 -0.96 2.95 -3.36
C ALA A 342 -0.18 2.04 -4.32
N ILE A 343 -0.88 1.28 -5.18
CA ILE A 343 -0.25 0.49 -6.24
C ILE A 343 0.58 1.39 -7.15
N GLY A 344 0.03 2.52 -7.63
CA GLY A 344 0.75 3.45 -8.51
C GLY A 344 1.99 4.06 -7.88
N PHE A 345 1.91 4.43 -6.60
CA PHE A 345 3.05 4.95 -5.85
C PHE A 345 4.15 3.90 -5.68
N HIS A 346 3.77 2.68 -5.28
CA HIS A 346 4.70 1.58 -5.08
C HIS A 346 5.35 1.15 -6.40
N PHE A 347 4.53 0.89 -7.42
CA PHE A 347 4.97 0.57 -8.77
C PHE A 347 6.01 1.58 -9.28
N TRP A 348 5.78 2.88 -9.07
CA TRP A 348 6.69 3.90 -9.56
C TRP A 348 8.07 3.87 -8.91
N ILE A 349 8.12 3.62 -7.59
CA ILE A 349 9.38 3.49 -6.86
C ILE A 349 10.22 2.33 -7.43
N ASP A 350 9.58 1.18 -7.63
CA ASP A 350 10.27 0.00 -8.16
C ASP A 350 10.59 0.14 -9.65
N LEU A 351 9.69 0.71 -10.45
CA LEU A 351 9.91 0.93 -11.88
C LEU A 351 11.13 1.81 -12.12
N VAL A 352 11.23 2.94 -11.42
CA VAL A 352 12.37 3.86 -11.56
C VAL A 352 13.66 3.23 -11.07
N LYS A 353 13.61 2.49 -9.94
CA LYS A 353 14.74 1.70 -9.44
C LYS A 353 15.24 0.69 -10.48
N PHE A 354 14.35 -0.13 -11.04
CA PHE A 354 14.71 -1.13 -12.05
C PHE A 354 15.13 -0.50 -13.37
N ALA A 355 14.52 0.61 -13.80
CA ALA A 355 14.94 1.33 -15.00
C ALA A 355 16.37 1.88 -14.83
N ALA A 356 16.69 2.44 -13.67
CA ALA A 356 18.05 2.85 -13.35
C ALA A 356 19.02 1.67 -13.33
N ALA A 357 18.63 0.54 -12.74
CA ALA A 357 19.44 -0.67 -12.74
C ALA A 357 19.71 -1.18 -14.16
N TYR A 358 18.70 -1.20 -15.04
CA TYR A 358 18.88 -1.58 -16.45
C TYR A 358 19.93 -0.71 -17.14
N LEU A 359 19.83 0.60 -16.98
CA LEU A 359 20.75 1.56 -17.57
C LEU A 359 22.18 1.41 -17.00
N LEU A 360 22.32 1.13 -15.71
CA LEU A 360 23.63 0.84 -15.09
C LEU A 360 24.23 -0.48 -15.61
N ASN A 361 23.44 -1.56 -15.60
CA ASN A 361 23.88 -2.91 -16.00
C ASN A 361 24.26 -3.00 -17.48
N THR A 362 23.66 -2.16 -18.33
CA THR A 362 23.96 -2.10 -19.77
C THR A 362 25.01 -1.05 -20.14
N GLY A 363 25.55 -0.32 -19.15
CA GLY A 363 26.52 0.75 -19.39
C GLY A 363 25.92 2.03 -20.01
N LEU A 364 24.59 2.13 -20.14
CA LEU A 364 23.90 3.30 -20.69
C LEU A 364 23.89 4.50 -19.73
N TRP A 365 24.07 4.27 -18.42
CA TRP A 365 24.27 5.34 -17.40
C TRP A 365 25.78 5.66 -17.20
N GLY A 366 26.72 5.03 -17.94
CA GLY A 366 28.17 5.10 -17.66
C GLY A 366 29.02 5.97 -18.60
N ALA A 367 29.68 6.99 -18.03
CA ALA A 367 30.84 7.78 -18.47
C ALA A 367 30.75 8.52 -19.84
N GLY A 368 30.13 9.71 -19.87
CA GLY A 368 30.41 10.70 -20.93
C GLY A 368 29.26 11.57 -21.44
N LEU A 369 28.11 11.64 -20.75
CA LEU A 369 26.98 12.48 -21.19
C LEU A 369 26.92 13.89 -20.58
N LEU A 370 27.96 14.33 -19.86
CA LEU A 370 28.15 15.73 -19.45
C LEU A 370 29.61 16.15 -19.59
#